data_AF-A0A1H6HSV3-F1
#
_entry.id   AF-A0A1H6HSV3-F1
#
_cell.length_a   1.000
_cell.length_b   1.000
_cell.length_c   1.000
_cell.angle_alpha   90.00
_cell.angle_beta   90.00
_cell.angle_gamma   90.00
#
_symmetry.space_group_name_H-M   'P 1'
#
loop_
_entity.id
_entity.type
_entity.pdbx_description
1 polymer ?
#
loop_
_entity_poly.entity_id
_entity_poly.type
_entity_poly.pdbx_seq_one_letter_code
_entity_poly.pdbx_strand_id
1 'polypeptide(L)'
;MALAFVELLKYIGLVSLPFTIYFAWLKIGYKVAASYSWRFNRLTASGIGSVTLVNMKDRAVPIFSMHAVMNGIVFDLRQFDPPMILKPFEATTVEADVISEWRVNKEKYNLRPPIESREEVEIYVCTHKKDIKCIRGGLPSAIGFALRKKLHFASPIKNSFNGVVYNDNAIFAITYIMDGQQKTALIDKQGFINWDILPNFLREIDIINKDSVTNAISSSDLPPIIGGFCVDDLRDHDRPCQ
;
A
#
# COMPACT_ATOMS: atom_id res chain seq x y z
N MET A 1 -63.06 -20.86 4.63
CA MET A 1 -61.84 -20.36 5.32
C MET A 1 -60.63 -21.27 5.08
N ALA A 2 -60.74 -22.59 5.30
CA ALA A 2 -59.63 -23.54 5.06
C ALA A 2 -59.09 -23.58 3.61
N LEU A 3 -59.98 -23.48 2.61
CA LEU A 3 -59.59 -23.55 1.19
C LEU A 3 -58.75 -22.34 0.73
N ALA A 4 -59.08 -21.14 1.22
CA ALA A 4 -58.32 -19.91 0.95
C ALA A 4 -56.93 -19.93 1.60
N PHE A 5 -56.80 -20.57 2.77
CA PHE A 5 -55.53 -20.72 3.47
C PHE A 5 -54.56 -21.66 2.72
N VAL A 6 -55.07 -22.76 2.16
CA VAL A 6 -54.27 -23.69 1.35
C VAL A 6 -53.78 -23.04 0.05
N GLU A 7 -54.63 -22.26 -0.63
CA GLU A 7 -54.23 -21.50 -1.82
C GLU A 7 -53.16 -20.45 -1.50
N LEU A 8 -53.31 -19.69 -0.41
CA LEU A 8 -52.30 -18.75 0.06
C LEU A 8 -50.95 -19.42 0.31
N LEU A 9 -50.94 -20.60 0.95
CA LEU A 9 -49.73 -21.39 1.20
C LEU A 9 -49.04 -21.84 -0.09
N LYS A 10 -49.79 -22.19 -1.15
CA LYS A 10 -49.20 -22.55 -2.45
C LYS A 10 -48.46 -21.37 -3.08
N TYR A 11 -49.06 -20.18 -3.06
CA TYR A 11 -48.42 -18.96 -3.60
C TYR A 11 -47.19 -18.55 -2.79
N ILE A 12 -47.26 -18.62 -1.45
CA ILE A 12 -46.10 -18.37 -0.58
C ILE A 12 -44.99 -19.41 -0.84
N GLY A 13 -45.37 -20.69 -0.96
CA GLY A 13 -44.43 -21.77 -1.27
C GLY A 13 -43.69 -21.53 -2.59
N LEU A 14 -44.42 -21.18 -3.65
CA LEU A 14 -43.86 -20.91 -4.97
C LEU A 14 -42.86 -19.75 -4.96
N VAL A 15 -43.14 -18.69 -4.20
CA VAL A 15 -42.24 -17.54 -4.06
C VAL A 15 -41.06 -17.86 -3.14
N SER A 16 -41.26 -18.63 -2.07
CA SER A 16 -40.21 -18.95 -1.09
C SER A 16 -39.13 -19.91 -1.61
N LEU A 17 -39.48 -20.77 -2.57
CA LEU A 17 -38.58 -21.78 -3.14
C LEU A 17 -37.33 -21.17 -3.82
N PRO A 18 -37.43 -20.18 -4.74
CA PRO A 18 -36.25 -19.57 -5.34
C PRO A 18 -35.36 -18.87 -4.30
N PHE A 19 -35.94 -18.21 -3.29
CA PHE A 19 -35.15 -17.61 -2.20
C PHE A 19 -34.43 -18.69 -1.38
N THR A 20 -35.09 -19.80 -1.07
CA THR A 20 -34.49 -20.91 -0.33
C THR A 20 -33.32 -21.51 -1.10
N ILE A 21 -33.48 -21.72 -2.40
CA ILE A 21 -32.40 -22.21 -3.28
C ILE A 21 -31.23 -21.21 -3.30
N TYR A 22 -31.52 -19.91 -3.42
CA TYR A 22 -30.51 -18.86 -3.43
C TYR A 22 -29.72 -18.81 -2.11
N PHE A 23 -30.39 -18.82 -0.96
CA PHE A 23 -29.74 -18.83 0.34
C PHE A 23 -28.95 -20.12 0.61
N ALA A 24 -29.47 -21.27 0.15
CA ALA A 24 -28.72 -22.52 0.21
C ALA A 24 -27.41 -22.40 -0.60
N TRP A 25 -27.47 -21.84 -1.82
CA TRP A 25 -26.28 -21.62 -2.64
C TRP A 25 -25.27 -20.64 -2.02
N LEU A 26 -25.73 -19.61 -1.30
CA LEU A 26 -24.85 -18.70 -0.57
C LEU A 26 -24.11 -19.36 0.59
N LYS A 27 -24.67 -20.42 1.19
CA LYS A 27 -24.04 -21.16 2.31
C LYS A 27 -23.13 -22.30 1.84
N ILE A 28 -23.37 -22.85 0.64
CA ILE A 28 -22.60 -23.98 0.11
C ILE A 28 -21.24 -23.52 -0.42
N GLY A 29 -20.20 -24.27 -0.03
CA GLY A 29 -18.83 -24.11 -0.51
C GLY A 29 -18.05 -23.00 0.19
N TYR A 30 -16.97 -22.58 -0.45
CA TYR A 30 -16.13 -21.45 -0.06
C TYR A 30 -15.83 -20.63 -1.30
N LYS A 31 -15.89 -19.30 -1.17
CA LYS A 31 -15.54 -18.38 -2.26
C LYS A 31 -15.02 -17.10 -1.63
N VAL A 32 -13.71 -16.90 -1.72
CA VAL A 32 -13.01 -15.71 -1.23
C VAL A 32 -12.40 -15.01 -2.42
N ALA A 33 -12.61 -13.71 -2.52
CA ALA A 33 -12.03 -12.86 -3.54
C ALA A 33 -10.85 -12.10 -2.94
N ALA A 34 -9.77 -11.91 -3.69
CA ALA A 34 -8.57 -11.24 -3.21
C ALA A 34 -8.09 -10.15 -4.17
N SER A 35 -7.61 -9.06 -3.60
CA SER A 35 -6.81 -8.04 -4.28
C SER A 35 -5.59 -7.71 -3.41
N TYR A 36 -4.44 -7.46 -4.02
CA TYR A 36 -3.21 -7.18 -3.29
C TYR A 36 -2.59 -5.84 -3.72
N SER A 37 -1.76 -5.29 -2.84
CA SER A 37 -0.87 -4.18 -3.12
C SER A 37 0.58 -4.66 -3.16
N TRP A 38 1.43 -3.94 -3.88
CA TRP A 38 2.87 -4.19 -3.88
C TRP A 38 3.58 -3.21 -2.96
N ARG A 39 4.54 -3.71 -2.18
CA ARG A 39 5.41 -2.92 -1.31
C ARG A 39 6.81 -2.90 -1.90
N PHE A 40 7.36 -1.70 -2.02
CA PHE A 40 8.75 -1.46 -2.35
C PHE A 40 9.40 -0.71 -1.20
N ASN A 41 10.56 -1.18 -0.76
CA ASN A 41 11.35 -0.54 0.27
C ASN A 41 12.83 -0.71 -0.08
N ARG A 42 13.66 0.26 0.27
CA ARG A 42 15.12 0.19 0.10
C ARG A 42 15.78 -0.77 1.09
N LEU A 43 15.17 -0.97 2.26
CA LEU A 43 15.74 -1.72 3.39
C LEU A 43 15.18 -3.13 3.56
N THR A 44 14.08 -3.46 2.89
CA THR A 44 13.39 -4.75 3.04
C THR A 44 13.13 -5.35 1.67
N ALA A 45 12.87 -6.65 1.61
CA ALA A 45 12.54 -7.29 0.34
C ALA A 45 11.28 -6.66 -0.27
N SER A 46 11.27 -6.53 -1.60
CA SER A 46 10.06 -6.23 -2.35
C SER A 46 9.08 -7.41 -2.26
N GLY A 47 7.79 -7.10 -2.31
CA GLY A 47 6.78 -8.15 -2.33
C GLY A 47 5.38 -7.61 -2.15
N ILE A 48 4.46 -8.50 -1.79
CA ILE A 48 3.09 -8.13 -1.50
C ILE A 48 3.06 -7.37 -0.18
N GLY A 49 2.48 -6.17 -0.17
CA GLY A 49 2.40 -5.30 1.02
C GLY A 49 1.16 -5.57 1.85
N SER A 50 0.02 -5.66 1.19
CA SER A 50 -1.26 -5.97 1.82
C SER A 50 -2.15 -6.77 0.87
N VAL A 51 -3.05 -7.55 1.45
CA VAL A 51 -4.07 -8.31 0.74
C VAL A 51 -5.42 -7.97 1.34
N THR A 52 -6.32 -7.49 0.48
CA THR A 52 -7.73 -7.32 0.81
C THR A 52 -8.48 -8.58 0.40
N LEU A 53 -9.14 -9.19 1.37
CA LEU A 53 -9.93 -10.40 1.24
C LEU A 53 -11.41 -10.05 1.35
N VAL A 54 -12.23 -10.60 0.46
CA VAL A 54 -13.68 -10.44 0.46
C VAL A 54 -14.35 -11.80 0.50
N ASN A 55 -15.13 -12.06 1.54
CA ASN A 55 -15.94 -13.27 1.60
C ASN A 55 -17.18 -13.11 0.72
N MET A 56 -17.39 -14.05 -0.21
CA MET A 56 -18.56 -14.01 -1.09
C MET A 56 -19.65 -15.00 -0.68
N LYS A 57 -19.56 -15.55 0.53
CA LYS A 57 -20.47 -16.58 1.03
C LYS A 57 -21.08 -16.18 2.38
N ASP A 58 -22.27 -16.71 2.64
CA ASP A 58 -23.00 -16.53 3.88
C ASP A 58 -22.51 -17.49 4.96
N ARG A 59 -21.20 -17.46 5.24
CA ARG A 59 -20.55 -18.28 6.27
C ARG A 59 -19.24 -17.65 6.70
N ALA A 60 -18.89 -17.77 7.97
CA ALA A 60 -17.56 -17.36 8.42
C ALA A 60 -16.48 -18.30 7.86
N VAL A 61 -15.31 -17.73 7.55
CA VAL A 61 -14.13 -18.46 7.08
C VAL A 61 -12.97 -18.20 8.06
N PRO A 62 -12.54 -19.19 8.85
CA PRO A 62 -11.35 -19.08 9.68
C PRO A 62 -10.09 -19.26 8.82
N ILE A 63 -9.21 -18.26 8.84
CA ILE A 63 -7.97 -18.19 8.06
C ILE A 63 -6.78 -18.31 9.01
N PHE A 64 -5.95 -19.32 8.79
CA PHE A 64 -4.78 -19.63 9.63
C PHE A 64 -3.48 -19.10 9.01
N SER A 65 -3.41 -19.04 7.70
CA SER A 65 -2.29 -18.44 6.98
C SER A 65 -2.73 -17.98 5.60
N MET A 66 -1.91 -17.13 5.01
CA MET A 66 -2.09 -16.60 3.67
C MET A 66 -0.79 -16.73 2.89
N HIS A 67 -0.90 -17.22 1.66
CA HIS A 67 0.23 -17.44 0.79
C HIS A 67 -0.02 -16.85 -0.59
N ALA A 68 1.04 -16.40 -1.25
CA ALA A 68 1.04 -16.12 -2.67
C ALA A 68 1.79 -17.20 -3.43
N VAL A 69 1.29 -17.55 -4.61
CA VAL A 69 2.00 -18.41 -5.56
C VAL A 69 2.32 -17.58 -6.79
N MET A 70 3.60 -17.51 -7.13
CA MET A 70 4.12 -16.87 -8.35
C MET A 70 5.20 -17.79 -8.92
N ASN A 71 5.13 -18.11 -10.21
CA ASN A 71 6.06 -19.04 -10.88
C ASN A 71 6.25 -20.40 -10.19
N GLY A 72 5.21 -20.94 -9.57
CA GLY A 72 5.30 -22.19 -8.80
C GLY A 72 6.10 -22.07 -7.50
N ILE A 73 6.52 -20.86 -7.11
CA ILE A 73 7.15 -20.56 -5.82
C ILE A 73 6.06 -20.07 -4.88
N VAL A 74 6.05 -20.61 -3.67
CA VAL A 74 5.12 -20.24 -2.59
C VAL A 74 5.80 -19.20 -1.70
N PHE A 75 5.14 -18.07 -1.52
CA PHE A 75 5.56 -16.98 -0.64
C PHE A 75 4.61 -16.92 0.54
N ASP A 76 5.15 -17.10 1.75
CA ASP A 76 4.36 -16.95 2.96
C ASP A 76 4.12 -15.47 3.24
N LEU A 77 2.86 -15.05 3.24
CA LEU A 77 2.51 -13.64 3.41
C LEU A 77 2.22 -13.31 4.87
N ARG A 78 1.54 -14.22 5.57
CA ARG A 78 1.19 -14.04 6.98
C ARG A 78 0.65 -15.32 7.60
N GLN A 79 1.07 -15.60 8.82
CA GLN A 79 0.45 -16.58 9.69
C GLN A 79 -0.40 -15.89 10.77
N PHE A 80 -1.55 -16.48 11.10
CA PHE A 80 -2.48 -15.95 12.10
C PHE A 80 -2.57 -16.89 13.29
N ASP A 81 -2.17 -16.38 14.46
CA ASP A 81 -2.37 -17.04 15.74
C ASP A 81 -2.82 -16.00 16.77
N PRO A 82 -4.12 -15.94 17.15
CA PRO A 82 -5.20 -16.85 16.77
C PRO A 82 -5.67 -16.66 15.29
N PRO A 83 -6.45 -17.60 14.73
CA PRO A 83 -6.93 -17.52 13.35
C PRO A 83 -7.79 -16.28 13.10
N MET A 84 -7.61 -15.65 11.94
CA MET A 84 -8.45 -14.53 11.53
C MET A 84 -9.82 -15.04 11.06
N ILE A 85 -10.89 -14.51 11.63
CA ILE A 85 -12.26 -14.86 11.22
C ILE A 85 -12.76 -13.84 10.20
N LEU A 86 -12.91 -14.28 8.95
CA LEU A 86 -13.56 -13.49 7.90
C LEU A 86 -15.07 -13.77 7.91
N LYS A 87 -15.86 -12.80 8.37
CA LYS A 87 -17.32 -12.92 8.54
C LYS A 87 -18.04 -13.04 7.19
N PRO A 88 -19.32 -13.49 7.18
CA PRO A 88 -20.15 -13.48 5.99
C PRO A 88 -20.15 -12.12 5.29
N PHE A 89 -19.89 -12.11 3.98
CA PHE A 89 -19.89 -10.89 3.14
C PHE A 89 -18.94 -9.77 3.59
N GLU A 90 -18.00 -10.05 4.49
CA GLU A 90 -17.05 -9.07 5.00
C GLU A 90 -15.89 -8.87 4.03
N ALA A 91 -15.40 -7.63 3.98
CA ALA A 91 -14.14 -7.27 3.36
C ALA A 91 -13.17 -6.83 4.45
N THR A 92 -11.96 -7.40 4.46
CA THR A 92 -10.89 -7.02 5.39
C THR A 92 -9.57 -6.88 4.66
N THR A 93 -8.76 -5.91 5.06
CA THR A 93 -7.40 -5.72 4.54
C THR A 93 -6.41 -6.18 5.60
N VAL A 94 -5.53 -7.08 5.18
CA VAL A 94 -4.46 -7.61 6.03
C VAL A 94 -3.13 -7.17 5.46
N GLU A 95 -2.24 -6.66 6.31
CA GLU A 95 -0.85 -6.41 5.93
C GLU A 95 -0.06 -7.71 5.90
N ALA A 96 0.73 -7.91 4.84
CA ALA A 96 1.68 -9.00 4.78
C ALA A 96 2.92 -8.66 5.62
N ASP A 97 3.54 -9.71 6.17
CA ASP A 97 4.69 -9.59 7.04
C ASP A 97 5.87 -8.98 6.27
N VAL A 98 6.59 -8.08 6.96
CA VAL A 98 7.79 -7.45 6.42
C VAL A 98 8.94 -8.42 6.58
N ILE A 99 9.59 -8.75 5.47
CA ILE A 99 10.73 -9.66 5.45
C ILE A 99 12.00 -8.97 4.92
N SER A 100 13.16 -9.44 5.38
CA SER A 100 14.45 -8.92 4.94
C SER A 100 14.80 -9.40 3.53
N GLU A 101 14.60 -10.69 3.24
CA GLU A 101 14.95 -11.30 1.98
C GLU A 101 14.16 -12.58 1.69
N TRP A 102 13.86 -12.83 0.41
CA TRP A 102 13.35 -14.13 -0.04
C TRP A 102 14.53 -15.04 -0.39
N ARG A 103 14.43 -16.32 -0.03
CA ARG A 103 15.39 -17.35 -0.46
C ARG A 103 14.67 -18.54 -1.07
N VAL A 104 15.16 -19.00 -2.22
CA VAL A 104 14.69 -20.22 -2.90
C VAL A 104 15.91 -21.10 -3.10
N ASN A 105 15.87 -22.34 -2.61
CA ASN A 105 17.01 -23.27 -2.68
C ASN A 105 18.33 -22.69 -2.13
N LYS A 106 18.25 -21.90 -1.04
CA LYS A 106 19.37 -21.17 -0.40
C LYS A 106 19.94 -20.00 -1.20
N GLU A 107 19.42 -19.71 -2.38
CA GLU A 107 19.80 -18.56 -3.18
C GLU A 107 18.85 -17.38 -2.92
N LYS A 108 19.39 -16.16 -2.97
CA LYS A 108 18.59 -14.94 -2.84
C LYS A 108 17.64 -14.83 -4.02
N TYR A 109 16.36 -14.66 -3.72
CA TYR A 109 15.32 -14.45 -4.71
C TYR A 109 14.80 -13.02 -4.64
N ASN A 110 14.75 -12.32 -5.77
CA ASN A 110 14.20 -10.98 -5.85
C ASN A 110 12.80 -11.06 -6.46
N LEU A 111 11.79 -10.95 -5.60
CA LEU A 111 10.40 -10.97 -6.03
C LEU A 111 10.06 -9.68 -6.79
N ARG A 112 9.70 -9.82 -8.07
CA ARG A 112 9.38 -8.70 -8.96
C ARG A 112 7.87 -8.48 -9.07
N PRO A 113 7.41 -7.23 -9.26
CA PRO A 113 6.01 -6.94 -9.48
C PRO A 113 5.49 -7.62 -10.76
N PRO A 114 4.22 -8.05 -10.77
CA PRO A 114 3.57 -8.66 -11.94
C PRO A 114 3.59 -7.78 -13.20
N ILE A 115 3.62 -6.45 -13.02
CA ILE A 115 3.71 -5.49 -14.13
C ILE A 115 5.04 -5.64 -14.88
N GLU A 116 6.13 -5.92 -14.15
CA GLU A 116 7.46 -6.10 -14.71
C GLU A 116 7.70 -7.53 -15.18
N SER A 117 7.24 -8.51 -14.41
CA SER A 117 7.49 -9.94 -14.71
C SER A 117 6.48 -10.54 -15.69
N ARG A 118 5.32 -9.90 -15.92
CA ARG A 118 4.17 -10.45 -16.65
C ARG A 118 3.60 -11.74 -16.05
N GLU A 119 3.91 -12.00 -14.78
CA GLU A 119 3.54 -13.24 -14.11
C GLU A 119 2.25 -13.10 -13.33
N GLU A 120 1.58 -14.22 -13.19
CA GLU A 120 0.31 -14.30 -12.51
C GLU A 120 0.51 -14.53 -11.01
N VAL A 121 -0.08 -13.65 -10.20
CA VAL A 121 -0.15 -13.86 -8.74
C VAL A 121 -1.44 -14.56 -8.39
N GLU A 122 -1.31 -15.67 -7.69
CA GLU A 122 -2.41 -16.40 -7.09
C GLU A 122 -2.35 -16.29 -5.57
N ILE A 123 -3.44 -15.88 -4.94
CA ILE A 123 -3.53 -15.81 -3.47
C ILE A 123 -4.26 -17.05 -2.98
N TYR A 124 -3.73 -17.66 -1.93
CA TYR A 124 -4.32 -18.77 -1.21
C TYR A 124 -4.52 -18.39 0.24
N VAL A 125 -5.66 -18.78 0.80
CA VAL A 125 -5.91 -18.72 2.25
C VAL A 125 -6.09 -20.14 2.78
N CYS A 126 -5.37 -20.47 3.85
CA CYS A 126 -5.42 -21.78 4.47
C CYS A 126 -6.47 -21.78 5.59
N THR A 127 -7.35 -22.78 5.55
CA THR A 127 -8.38 -23.01 6.57
C THR A 127 -8.16 -24.36 7.23
N HIS A 128 -8.84 -24.64 8.35
CA HIS A 128 -8.81 -25.96 9.00
C HIS A 128 -9.22 -27.15 8.10
N LYS A 129 -9.93 -26.90 6.99
CA LYS A 129 -10.46 -27.96 6.11
C LYS A 129 -9.70 -28.11 4.80
N LYS A 130 -9.25 -26.99 4.23
CA LYS A 130 -8.61 -26.94 2.92
C LYS A 130 -8.00 -25.57 2.67
N ASP A 131 -7.15 -25.54 1.65
CA ASP A 131 -6.70 -24.29 1.04
C ASP A 131 -7.74 -23.79 0.05
N ILE A 132 -7.96 -22.48 0.08
CA ILE A 132 -8.89 -21.80 -0.81
C ILE A 132 -8.07 -20.91 -1.73
N LYS A 133 -7.99 -21.28 -3.01
CA LYS A 133 -7.53 -20.37 -4.05
C LYS A 133 -8.51 -19.21 -4.16
N CYS A 134 -8.04 -18.00 -3.87
CA CYS A 134 -8.88 -16.81 -3.97
C CYS A 134 -9.14 -16.49 -5.43
N ILE A 135 -10.39 -16.12 -5.75
CA ILE A 135 -10.70 -15.62 -7.08
C ILE A 135 -10.10 -14.22 -7.24
N ARG A 136 -9.65 -13.90 -8.45
CA ARG A 136 -9.34 -12.52 -8.80
C ARG A 136 -10.63 -11.72 -8.80
N GLY A 137 -10.77 -10.80 -7.87
CA GLY A 137 -11.94 -9.95 -7.81
C GLY A 137 -12.08 -9.29 -6.45
N GLY A 138 -12.68 -8.11 -6.45
CA GLY A 138 -13.09 -7.43 -5.23
C GLY A 138 -12.99 -5.93 -5.41
N LEU A 139 -11.78 -5.40 -5.50
CA LEU A 139 -11.59 -3.96 -5.50
C LEU A 139 -11.20 -3.39 -6.87
N PRO A 140 -11.85 -2.29 -7.30
CA PRO A 140 -11.33 -1.47 -8.37
C PRO A 140 -9.93 -0.97 -7.99
N SER A 141 -8.88 -1.60 -8.53
CA SER A 141 -7.54 -1.00 -8.51
C SER A 141 -7.39 -0.12 -9.75
N ALA A 142 -6.69 1.01 -9.59
CA ALA A 142 -6.41 1.91 -10.72
C ALA A 142 -5.62 1.19 -11.83
N ILE A 143 -4.70 0.30 -11.44
CA ILE A 143 -3.94 -0.57 -12.36
C ILE A 143 -4.87 -1.54 -13.08
N GLY A 144 -5.73 -2.24 -12.35
CA GLY A 144 -6.68 -3.19 -12.94
C GLY A 144 -7.69 -2.50 -13.86
N PHE A 145 -8.11 -1.28 -13.52
CA PHE A 145 -8.91 -0.43 -14.39
C PHE A 145 -8.16 -0.08 -15.68
N ALA A 146 -6.92 0.41 -15.58
CA ALA A 146 -6.10 0.76 -16.72
C ALA A 146 -5.89 -0.44 -17.66
N LEU A 147 -5.53 -1.61 -17.13
CA LEU A 147 -5.38 -2.84 -17.91
C LEU A 147 -6.67 -3.25 -18.62
N ARG A 148 -7.82 -3.26 -17.91
CA ARG A 148 -9.13 -3.61 -18.51
C ARG A 148 -9.55 -2.62 -19.60
N LYS A 149 -9.21 -1.35 -19.45
CA LYS A 149 -9.52 -0.29 -20.41
C LYS A 149 -8.45 -0.09 -21.48
N LYS A 150 -7.36 -0.86 -21.45
CA LYS A 150 -6.18 -0.69 -22.34
C LYS A 150 -5.61 0.75 -22.28
N LEU A 151 -5.59 1.34 -21.09
CA LEU A 151 -5.06 2.67 -20.83
C LEU A 151 -3.66 2.58 -20.23
N HIS A 152 -2.88 3.65 -20.41
CA HIS A 152 -1.62 3.82 -19.68
C HIS A 152 -1.90 4.10 -18.21
N PHE A 153 -1.17 3.44 -17.33
CA PHE A 153 -1.24 3.67 -15.90
C PHE A 153 -0.09 4.60 -15.47
N ALA A 154 -0.43 5.75 -14.91
CA ALA A 154 0.54 6.63 -14.27
C ALA A 154 0.74 6.19 -12.82
N SER A 155 1.91 5.61 -12.51
CA SER A 155 2.25 5.25 -11.14
C SER A 155 2.71 6.49 -10.37
N PRO A 156 2.12 6.82 -9.22
CA PRO A 156 2.60 7.94 -8.41
C PRO A 156 3.96 7.57 -7.79
N ILE A 157 4.95 8.43 -8.01
CA ILE A 157 6.22 8.40 -7.27
C ILE A 157 6.13 9.52 -6.22
N LYS A 158 6.27 9.16 -4.95
CA LYS A 158 6.21 10.10 -3.83
C LYS A 158 7.55 10.09 -3.09
N ASN A 159 8.39 11.07 -3.39
CA ASN A 159 9.59 11.34 -2.59
C ASN A 159 9.21 12.28 -1.45
N SER A 160 9.73 12.03 -0.26
CA SER A 160 9.47 12.91 0.89
C SER A 160 10.65 13.00 1.84
N PHE A 161 10.85 14.17 2.42
CA PHE A 161 11.86 14.45 3.44
C PHE A 161 11.15 15.13 4.63
N ASN A 162 11.30 14.58 5.84
CA ASN A 162 10.58 15.04 7.04
C ASN A 162 9.06 15.27 6.82
N GLY A 163 8.42 14.40 6.05
CA GLY A 163 7.00 14.48 5.72
C GLY A 163 6.63 15.45 4.60
N VAL A 164 7.57 16.29 4.13
CA VAL A 164 7.38 17.20 2.99
C VAL A 164 7.62 16.45 1.68
N VAL A 165 6.66 16.48 0.78
CA VAL A 165 6.75 15.82 -0.54
C VAL A 165 7.51 16.71 -1.51
N TYR A 166 8.44 16.11 -2.26
CA TYR A 166 9.25 16.84 -3.23
C TYR A 166 9.39 16.08 -4.56
N ASN A 167 9.80 16.80 -5.60
CA ASN A 167 10.12 16.26 -6.92
C ASN A 167 11.58 16.56 -7.27
N ASP A 168 12.01 16.21 -8.48
CA ASP A 168 13.40 16.36 -8.93
C ASP A 168 13.86 17.82 -9.07
N ASN A 169 13.00 18.81 -8.82
CA ASN A 169 13.40 20.22 -8.75
C ASN A 169 13.98 20.60 -7.39
N ALA A 170 13.64 19.89 -6.31
CA ALA A 170 14.21 20.14 -5.00
C ALA A 170 15.60 19.50 -4.90
N ILE A 171 16.60 20.30 -4.51
CA ILE A 171 18.00 19.87 -4.42
C ILE A 171 18.54 19.86 -2.99
N PHE A 172 17.97 20.67 -2.10
CA PHE A 172 18.30 20.63 -0.67
C PHE A 172 17.05 20.70 0.19
N ALA A 173 17.14 20.20 1.41
CA ALA A 173 16.20 20.46 2.48
C ALA A 173 16.89 21.23 3.61
N ILE A 174 16.20 22.22 4.18
CA ILE A 174 16.62 22.93 5.39
C ILE A 174 15.67 22.51 6.49
N THR A 175 16.20 21.86 7.52
CA THR A 175 15.46 21.59 8.76
C THR A 175 15.84 22.67 9.77
N TYR A 176 14.87 23.40 10.31
CA TYR A 176 15.12 24.56 11.19
C TYR A 176 14.10 24.65 12.34
N ILE A 177 14.36 25.49 13.35
CA ILE A 177 13.48 25.66 14.52
C ILE A 177 12.89 27.06 14.52
N MET A 178 11.57 27.17 14.35
CA MET A 178 10.87 28.45 14.46
C MET A 178 9.66 28.30 15.39
N ASP A 179 9.50 29.23 16.32
CA ASP A 179 8.45 29.20 17.36
C ASP A 179 8.44 27.90 18.19
N GLY A 180 9.62 27.34 18.43
CA GLY A 180 9.79 26.08 19.16
C GLY A 180 9.39 24.82 18.40
N GLN A 181 9.05 24.93 17.11
CA GLN A 181 8.70 23.80 16.24
C GLN A 181 9.77 23.56 15.18
N GLN A 182 10.10 22.29 14.96
CA GLN A 182 10.94 21.87 13.86
C GLN A 182 10.14 21.97 12.55
N LYS A 183 10.65 22.75 11.61
CA LYS A 183 10.08 22.94 10.27
C LYS A 183 11.07 22.47 9.22
N THR A 184 10.56 22.18 8.03
CA THR A 184 11.36 21.77 6.87
C THR A 184 11.00 22.65 5.69
N ALA A 185 12.00 23.29 5.10
CA ALA A 185 11.92 23.96 3.81
C ALA A 185 12.77 23.20 2.78
N LEU A 186 12.48 23.42 1.52
CA LEU A 186 13.12 22.85 0.35
C LEU A 186 13.70 23.99 -0.47
N ILE A 187 14.88 23.75 -1.03
CA ILE A 187 15.53 24.65 -1.97
C ILE A 187 15.45 24.02 -3.35
N ASP A 188 14.94 24.77 -4.31
CA ASP A 188 14.89 24.33 -5.70
C ASP A 188 16.18 24.61 -6.48
N LYS A 189 16.26 24.08 -7.71
CA LYS A 189 17.41 24.26 -8.61
C LYS A 189 17.70 25.72 -8.96
N GLN A 190 16.74 26.62 -8.77
CA GLN A 190 16.88 28.05 -9.02
C GLN A 190 17.31 28.81 -7.75
N GLY A 191 17.33 28.15 -6.59
CA GLY A 191 17.70 28.73 -5.31
C GLY A 191 16.52 29.27 -4.51
N PHE A 192 15.27 29.08 -4.97
CA PHE A 192 14.09 29.48 -4.21
C PHE A 192 13.87 28.55 -3.02
N ILE A 193 13.59 29.13 -1.86
CA ILE A 193 13.31 28.43 -0.61
C ILE A 193 11.81 28.52 -0.33
N ASN A 194 11.13 27.38 -0.20
CA ASN A 194 9.68 27.33 0.03
C ASN A 194 9.29 27.50 1.52
N TRP A 195 9.74 28.59 2.13
CA TRP A 195 9.34 29.00 3.48
C TRP A 195 8.66 30.37 3.51
N ASP A 196 8.10 30.73 4.66
CA ASP A 196 7.38 31.99 4.87
C ASP A 196 8.29 33.13 5.39
N ILE A 197 9.60 33.07 5.10
CA ILE A 197 10.62 33.98 5.66
C ILE A 197 11.38 34.64 4.51
N LEU A 198 11.74 35.92 4.66
CA LEU A 198 12.63 36.61 3.74
C LEU A 198 14.05 36.71 4.31
N PRO A 199 15.10 36.58 3.48
CA PRO A 199 15.04 36.23 2.06
C PRO A 199 14.69 34.75 1.83
N ASN A 200 13.99 34.47 0.73
CA ASN A 200 13.61 33.12 0.30
C ASN A 200 14.30 32.71 -1.00
N PHE A 201 15.49 33.26 -1.25
CA PHE A 201 16.23 33.01 -2.47
C PHE A 201 17.73 33.02 -2.18
N LEU A 202 18.42 31.99 -2.66
CA LEU A 202 19.88 31.88 -2.66
C LEU A 202 20.40 32.04 -4.08
N ARG A 203 21.63 32.53 -4.22
CA ARG A 203 22.26 32.65 -5.55
C ARG A 203 22.73 31.27 -6.01
N GLU A 204 22.88 31.10 -7.32
CA GLU A 204 23.37 29.84 -7.91
C GLU A 204 24.70 29.37 -7.30
N ILE A 205 25.60 30.30 -6.95
CA ILE A 205 26.89 29.99 -6.32
C ILE A 205 26.75 29.41 -4.90
N ASP A 206 25.64 29.71 -4.24
CA ASP A 206 25.37 29.33 -2.86
C ASP A 206 24.69 27.94 -2.79
N ILE A 207 24.22 27.38 -3.91
CA ILE A 207 23.48 26.11 -3.99
C ILE A 207 24.27 24.98 -4.69
N ILE A 208 25.60 25.08 -4.72
CA ILE A 208 26.46 24.08 -5.37
C ILE A 208 26.47 22.77 -4.55
N ASN A 209 26.69 22.89 -3.24
CA ASN A 209 26.78 21.77 -2.30
C ASN A 209 26.22 22.18 -0.92
N LYS A 210 26.06 21.19 -0.04
CA LYS A 210 25.54 21.37 1.32
C LYS A 210 26.30 22.43 2.12
N ASP A 211 27.63 22.49 1.98
CA ASP A 211 28.46 23.44 2.73
C ASP A 211 28.24 24.88 2.25
N SER A 212 28.14 25.11 0.94
CA SER A 212 27.82 26.42 0.36
C SER A 212 26.47 26.95 0.87
N VAL A 213 25.45 26.09 0.91
CA VAL A 213 24.12 26.48 1.40
C VAL A 213 24.19 26.81 2.89
N THR A 214 24.87 25.96 3.66
CA THR A 214 25.04 26.16 5.11
C THR A 214 25.75 27.48 5.39
N ASN A 215 26.80 27.79 4.64
CA ASN A 215 27.54 29.04 4.76
C ASN A 215 26.70 30.25 4.35
N ALA A 216 25.92 30.16 3.28
CA ALA A 216 25.06 31.25 2.83
C ALA A 216 23.96 31.59 3.84
N ILE A 217 23.34 30.58 4.46
CA ILE A 217 22.33 30.80 5.52
C ILE A 217 23.02 31.34 6.78
N SER A 218 24.14 30.75 7.19
CA SER A 218 24.88 31.17 8.40
C SER A 218 25.42 32.60 8.33
N SER A 219 25.75 33.08 7.13
CA SER A 219 26.28 34.43 6.89
C SER A 219 25.19 35.49 6.62
N SER A 220 23.92 35.09 6.63
CA SER A 220 22.77 35.99 6.45
C SER A 220 22.18 36.44 7.79
N ASP A 221 21.15 37.30 7.75
CA ASP A 221 20.39 37.71 8.93
C ASP A 221 19.33 36.68 9.39
N LEU A 222 19.30 35.49 8.77
CA LEU A 222 18.32 34.43 9.06
C LEU A 222 18.56 33.63 10.36
N PRO A 223 19.80 33.32 10.79
CA PRO A 223 20.03 32.45 11.96
C PRO A 223 19.33 32.89 13.26
N PRO A 224 19.22 34.20 13.59
CA PRO A 224 18.44 34.64 14.75
C PRO A 224 16.94 34.36 14.64
N ILE A 225 16.41 34.21 13.42
CA ILE A 225 14.97 34.01 13.13
C ILE A 225 14.62 32.51 13.13
N ILE A 226 15.45 31.68 12.49
CA ILE A 226 15.18 30.26 12.25
C ILE A 226 15.85 29.31 13.26
N GLY A 227 16.51 29.86 14.27
CA GLY A 227 17.20 29.09 15.31
C GLY A 227 18.27 28.16 14.74
N GLY A 228 18.46 27.00 15.39
CA GLY A 228 19.33 25.96 14.88
C GLY A 228 18.77 25.34 13.61
N PHE A 229 19.64 25.13 12.60
CA PHE A 229 19.26 24.52 11.33
C PHE A 229 20.27 23.48 10.85
N CYS A 230 19.81 22.54 10.03
CA CYS A 230 20.64 21.63 9.24
C CYS A 230 20.22 21.67 7.77
N VAL A 231 21.19 21.44 6.89
CA VAL A 231 20.96 21.32 5.45
C VAL A 231 21.22 19.89 5.03
N ASP A 232 20.33 19.29 4.25
CA ASP A 232 20.47 17.96 3.67
C ASP A 232 20.45 18.05 2.15
N ASP A 233 21.37 17.34 1.49
CA ASP A 233 21.39 17.24 0.02
C ASP A 233 20.37 16.20 -0.40
N LEU A 234 19.36 16.59 -1.17
CA LEU A 234 18.31 15.68 -1.63
C LEU A 234 18.73 14.92 -2.90
N ARG A 235 19.84 15.32 -3.51
CA ARG A 235 20.46 14.63 -4.66
C ARG A 235 21.27 13.43 -4.18
N ASP A 236 21.82 13.51 -2.96
CA ASP A 236 22.55 12.43 -2.32
C ASP A 236 21.60 11.68 -1.37
N HIS A 237 21.32 10.41 -1.67
CA HIS A 237 20.36 9.63 -0.88
C HIS A 237 20.93 9.14 0.46
N ASP A 238 22.16 9.52 0.79
CA ASP A 238 22.88 9.08 1.98
C ASP A 238 22.75 10.09 3.14
N ARG A 239 21.83 9.71 4.05
CA ARG A 239 21.68 10.11 5.46
C ARG A 239 21.11 11.52 5.75
N PRO A 240 19.89 11.62 6.34
CA PRO A 240 19.45 12.86 6.96
C PRO A 240 20.34 13.22 8.16
N CYS A 241 20.54 14.52 8.42
CA CYS A 241 21.18 15.00 9.65
C CYS A 241 20.51 14.36 10.90
N GLN A 242 21.32 13.73 11.76
CA GLN A 242 20.96 13.40 13.14
C GLN A 242 21.32 14.56 14.06
#